data_AF-A0A0Q5F2D9-F1
#
_entry.id   AF-A0A0Q5F2D9-F1
#
_cell.length_a   1.000
_cell.length_b   1.000
_cell.length_c   1.000
_cell.angle_alpha   90.00
_cell.angle_beta   90.00
_cell.angle_gamma   90.00
#
_symmetry.space_group_name_H-M   'P 1'
#
loop_
_entity.id
_entity.type
_entity.pdbx_description
1 polymer ?
#
loop_
_entity_poly.entity_id
_entity_poly.type
_entity_poly.pdbx_seq_one_letter_code
_entity_poly.pdbx_strand_id
1 'polypeptide(L)'
;MTLWRRMLCGVLIHGLFCVGYVFLNDFVAHLYGSINGGLTSRGVNVRLTSRFLFEVFIGINLVLALIPSLRIRLLLWAVWVALIPLWLLPYHPLRALFYGVAQGAFTLAAILACAGLDAWCRRKVASGKASGLAQELKEIAGHFPPRLPALREGYPWVRSLASVGMGAYQMAFMPCAASRQRLHSLIERQGLTTEIARTARFVTLGNAEGEVLSWRENAEFDGHAVIMITHSAALVQAVRELPITPPAPWVVFPDFNPQGLGNMQGTLLGWWALYFQPFWDSLDVLQKQAFLDERKAPLAWREYLEFHDDGIQ
;
A
#
# COMPACT_ATOMS: atom_id res chain seq x y z
N MET A 1 1.07 -9.23 -2.43
CA MET A 1 0.97 -10.06 -3.65
C MET A 1 1.65 -9.31 -4.78
N THR A 2 2.43 -10.00 -5.61
CA THR A 2 2.96 -9.45 -6.86
C THR A 2 1.82 -9.06 -7.80
N LEU A 3 2.07 -8.15 -8.74
CA LEU A 3 1.06 -7.68 -9.70
C LEU A 3 0.41 -8.85 -10.47
N TRP A 4 1.23 -9.78 -10.97
CA TRP A 4 0.74 -10.94 -11.72
C TRP A 4 -0.21 -11.84 -10.90
N ARG A 5 0.07 -12.07 -9.61
CA ARG A 5 -0.80 -12.87 -8.74
C ARG A 5 -2.13 -12.18 -8.52
N ARG A 6 -2.14 -10.84 -8.40
CA ARG A 6 -3.36 -10.06 -8.26
C ARG A 6 -4.21 -10.16 -9.52
N MET A 7 -3.60 -10.06 -10.70
CA MET A 7 -4.29 -10.22 -11.98
C MET A 7 -4.86 -11.63 -12.14
N LEU A 8 -4.09 -12.67 -11.81
CA LEU A 8 -4.57 -14.05 -11.86
C LEU A 8 -5.75 -14.29 -10.92
N CYS A 9 -5.65 -13.86 -9.65
CA CYS A 9 -6.77 -13.93 -8.71
C CYS A 9 -7.97 -13.12 -9.21
N GLY A 10 -7.75 -11.95 -9.81
CA GLY A 10 -8.78 -11.15 -10.44
C GLY A 10 -9.52 -11.92 -11.53
N VAL A 11 -8.79 -12.55 -12.45
CA VAL A 11 -9.37 -13.36 -13.54
C VAL A 11 -10.18 -14.53 -12.99
N LEU A 12 -9.68 -15.22 -11.96
CA LEU A 12 -10.39 -16.33 -11.33
C LEU A 12 -11.69 -15.87 -10.64
N ILE A 13 -11.64 -14.76 -9.90
CA ILE A 13 -12.81 -14.21 -9.21
C ILE A 13 -13.84 -13.72 -10.23
N HIS A 14 -13.45 -12.90 -11.20
CA HIS A 14 -14.35 -12.43 -12.25
C HIS A 14 -14.93 -13.58 -13.06
N GLY A 15 -14.13 -14.60 -13.38
CA GLY A 15 -14.58 -15.83 -14.04
C GLY A 15 -15.65 -16.56 -13.23
N LEU A 16 -15.46 -16.70 -11.91
CA LEU A 16 -16.45 -17.31 -11.02
C LEU A 16 -17.79 -16.56 -11.04
N PHE A 17 -17.77 -15.22 -10.97
CA PHE A 17 -18.98 -14.41 -11.08
C PHE A 17 -19.61 -14.47 -12.47
N CYS A 18 -18.82 -14.57 -13.54
CA CYS A 18 -19.35 -14.77 -14.89
C CYS A 18 -20.11 -16.10 -15.00
N VAL A 19 -19.55 -17.18 -14.45
CA VAL A 19 -20.21 -18.49 -14.38
C VAL A 19 -21.49 -18.41 -13.55
N GLY A 20 -21.46 -17.76 -12.39
CA GLY A 20 -22.66 -17.54 -11.57
C GLY A 20 -23.76 -16.78 -12.31
N TYR A 21 -23.39 -15.78 -13.10
CA TYR A 21 -24.34 -15.05 -13.94
C TYR A 21 -24.97 -15.94 -15.03
N VAL A 22 -24.21 -16.86 -15.65
CA VAL A 22 -24.77 -17.83 -16.62
C VAL A 22 -25.90 -18.63 -15.99
N PHE A 23 -25.66 -19.21 -14.81
CA PHE A 23 -26.68 -19.96 -14.09
C PHE A 23 -27.91 -19.11 -13.75
N LEU A 24 -27.72 -17.86 -13.31
CA LEU A 24 -28.83 -16.95 -13.03
C LEU A 24 -29.63 -16.64 -14.29
N ASN A 25 -28.96 -16.33 -15.40
CA ASN A 25 -29.61 -16.04 -16.67
C ASN A 25 -30.42 -17.23 -17.18
N ASP A 26 -29.87 -18.44 -17.12
CA ASP A 26 -30.55 -19.66 -17.54
C ASP A 26 -31.75 -19.96 -16.63
N PHE A 27 -31.59 -19.83 -15.32
CA PHE A 27 -32.69 -20.00 -14.37
C PHE A 27 -33.84 -19.04 -14.65
N VAL A 28 -33.54 -17.74 -14.83
CA VAL A 28 -34.55 -16.71 -15.12
C VAL A 28 -35.25 -16.99 -16.45
N ALA A 29 -34.52 -17.44 -17.48
CA ALA A 29 -35.11 -17.80 -18.76
C ALA A 29 -36.11 -18.97 -18.64
N HIS A 30 -35.76 -20.01 -17.88
CA HIS A 30 -36.65 -21.15 -17.63
C HIS A 30 -37.90 -20.75 -16.82
N LEU A 31 -37.70 -20.01 -15.74
CA LEU A 31 -38.79 -19.52 -14.89
C LEU A 31 -39.74 -18.60 -15.66
N TYR A 32 -39.20 -17.71 -16.50
CA TYR A 32 -40.00 -16.84 -17.34
C TYR A 32 -40.84 -17.64 -18.33
N GLY A 33 -40.26 -18.68 -18.96
CA GLY A 33 -40.94 -19.56 -19.89
C GLY A 33 -42.03 -20.42 -19.23
N SER A 34 -41.84 -20.87 -17.98
CA SER A 34 -42.85 -21.65 -17.26
C SER A 34 -44.07 -20.82 -16.86
N ILE A 35 -43.87 -19.52 -16.58
CA ILE A 35 -44.95 -18.61 -16.17
C ILE A 35 -45.69 -18.03 -17.39
N ASN A 36 -44.98 -17.69 -18.46
CA ASN A 36 -45.54 -16.92 -19.58
C ASN A 36 -45.69 -17.73 -20.90
N GLY A 37 -45.33 -19.01 -20.91
CA GLY A 37 -45.25 -19.83 -22.13
C GLY A 37 -43.92 -19.68 -22.88
N GLY A 38 -43.67 -20.58 -23.85
CA GLY A 38 -42.40 -20.65 -24.57
C GLY A 38 -42.02 -19.35 -25.30
N LEU A 39 -40.77 -18.90 -25.11
CA LEU A 39 -40.18 -17.69 -25.70
C LEU A 39 -40.20 -17.66 -27.24
N THR A 40 -40.39 -18.81 -27.90
CA THR A 40 -40.44 -18.96 -29.37
C THR A 40 -41.82 -18.71 -29.97
N SER A 41 -42.89 -18.62 -29.17
CA SER A 41 -44.27 -18.45 -29.66
C SER A 41 -44.60 -17.05 -30.20
N ARG A 42 -43.68 -16.08 -30.09
CA ARG A 42 -43.93 -14.66 -30.41
C ARG A 42 -43.01 -14.03 -31.46
N GLY A 43 -42.25 -14.82 -32.23
CA GLY A 43 -41.61 -14.37 -33.48
C GLY A 43 -40.52 -13.27 -33.39
N VAL A 44 -40.05 -12.90 -32.20
CA VAL A 44 -38.96 -11.92 -32.06
C VAL A 44 -37.61 -12.62 -32.08
N ASN A 45 -36.63 -12.05 -32.77
CA ASN A 45 -35.25 -12.54 -32.87
C ASN A 45 -34.49 -12.34 -31.52
N VAL A 46 -35.00 -12.96 -30.46
CA VAL A 46 -34.62 -12.77 -29.04
C VAL A 46 -33.18 -13.20 -28.77
N ARG A 47 -32.64 -14.13 -29.55
CA ARG A 47 -31.37 -14.80 -29.26
C ARG A 47 -30.14 -13.93 -29.54
N LEU A 48 -30.21 -12.97 -30.47
CA LEU A 48 -29.03 -12.20 -30.90
C LEU A 48 -28.62 -11.14 -29.87
N THR A 49 -29.58 -10.34 -29.37
CA THR A 49 -29.33 -9.27 -28.38
C THR A 49 -28.78 -9.84 -27.06
N SER A 50 -29.40 -10.91 -26.56
CA SER A 50 -28.98 -11.54 -25.30
C SER A 50 -27.59 -12.18 -25.39
N ARG A 51 -27.26 -12.79 -26.54
CA ARG A 51 -25.94 -13.36 -26.79
C ARG A 51 -24.86 -12.28 -26.85
N PHE A 52 -25.12 -11.19 -27.57
CA PHE A 52 -24.19 -10.06 -27.64
C PHE A 52 -23.90 -9.46 -26.25
N LEU A 53 -24.94 -9.19 -25.44
CA LEU A 53 -24.76 -8.68 -24.08
C LEU A 53 -23.97 -9.62 -23.18
N PHE A 54 -24.09 -10.93 -23.40
CA PHE A 54 -23.31 -11.92 -22.67
C PHE A 54 -21.82 -11.90 -23.06
N GLU A 55 -21.52 -11.87 -24.36
CA GLU A 55 -20.14 -11.81 -24.86
C GLU A 55 -19.43 -10.52 -24.40
N VAL A 56 -20.12 -9.38 -24.46
CA VAL A 56 -19.60 -8.09 -23.96
C VAL A 56 -19.41 -8.12 -22.45
N PHE A 57 -20.33 -8.73 -21.69
CA PHE A 57 -20.20 -8.90 -20.25
C PHE A 57 -18.95 -9.69 -19.85
N ILE A 58 -18.65 -10.79 -20.56
CA ILE A 58 -17.41 -11.55 -20.36
C ILE A 58 -16.20 -10.68 -20.68
N GLY A 59 -16.20 -9.99 -21.83
CA GLY A 59 -15.09 -9.14 -22.26
C GLY A 59 -14.79 -8.02 -21.26
N ILE A 60 -15.82 -7.34 -20.77
CA ILE A 60 -15.68 -6.28 -19.76
C ILE A 60 -15.17 -6.85 -18.44
N ASN A 61 -15.69 -7.99 -17.98
CA ASN A 61 -15.20 -8.62 -16.76
C ASN A 61 -13.73 -9.06 -16.88
N LEU A 62 -13.30 -9.51 -18.06
CA LEU A 62 -11.89 -9.81 -18.32
C LEU A 62 -11.03 -8.54 -18.26
N VAL A 63 -11.45 -7.45 -18.92
CA VAL A 63 -10.73 -6.16 -18.86
C VAL A 63 -10.64 -5.65 -17.42
N LEU A 64 -11.76 -5.65 -16.69
CA LEU A 64 -11.81 -5.22 -15.29
C LEU A 64 -10.93 -6.08 -14.38
N ALA A 65 -10.84 -7.39 -14.62
CA ALA A 65 -9.98 -8.29 -13.87
C ALA A 65 -8.48 -7.96 -13.99
N LEU A 66 -8.07 -7.38 -15.12
CA LEU A 66 -6.67 -7.01 -15.39
C LEU A 66 -6.31 -5.61 -14.85
N ILE A 67 -7.30 -4.79 -14.49
CA ILE A 67 -7.06 -3.42 -14.02
C ILE A 67 -6.80 -3.42 -12.50
N PRO A 68 -5.62 -2.97 -12.04
CA PRO A 68 -5.27 -3.00 -10.62
C PRO A 68 -5.99 -1.92 -9.80
N SER A 69 -6.39 -0.81 -10.43
CA SER A 69 -7.01 0.34 -9.77
C SER A 69 -8.50 0.09 -9.49
N LEU A 70 -8.92 0.24 -8.23
CA LEU A 70 -10.33 0.09 -7.84
C LEU A 70 -11.20 1.21 -8.44
N ARG A 71 -10.70 2.46 -8.46
CA ARG A 71 -11.44 3.60 -9.00
C ARG A 71 -11.74 3.44 -10.48
N ILE A 72 -10.73 3.04 -11.26
CA ILE A 72 -10.89 2.80 -12.71
C ILE A 72 -11.89 1.66 -12.94
N ARG A 73 -11.82 0.58 -12.15
CA ARG A 73 -12.79 -0.51 -12.23
C ARG A 73 -14.22 -0.05 -11.97
N LEU A 74 -14.44 0.75 -10.93
CA LEU A 74 -15.76 1.29 -10.60
C LEU A 74 -16.27 2.27 -11.66
N LEU A 75 -15.40 3.11 -12.23
CA LEU A 75 -15.75 4.02 -13.32
C LEU A 75 -16.20 3.24 -14.57
N LEU A 76 -15.38 2.30 -15.04
CA LEU A 76 -15.69 1.48 -16.21
C LEU A 76 -16.94 0.62 -15.99
N TRP A 77 -17.12 0.09 -14.78
CA TRP A 77 -18.34 -0.60 -14.38
C TRP A 77 -19.57 0.32 -14.46
N ALA A 78 -19.51 1.53 -13.92
CA ALA A 78 -20.62 2.48 -13.96
C ALA A 78 -20.99 2.87 -15.40
N VAL A 79 -19.97 3.12 -16.25
CA VAL A 79 -20.16 3.35 -17.68
C VAL A 79 -20.86 2.16 -18.33
N TRP A 80 -20.37 0.94 -18.10
CA TRP A 80 -20.98 -0.27 -18.65
C TRP A 80 -22.45 -0.43 -18.24
N VAL A 81 -22.75 -0.31 -16.95
CA VAL A 81 -24.12 -0.45 -16.43
C VAL A 81 -25.04 0.62 -17.00
N ALA A 82 -24.56 1.84 -17.26
CA ALA A 82 -25.33 2.92 -17.87
C ALA A 82 -25.59 2.71 -19.38
N LEU A 83 -24.65 2.08 -20.11
CA LEU A 83 -24.81 1.82 -21.54
C LEU A 83 -25.93 0.80 -21.84
N ILE A 84 -26.16 -0.16 -20.95
CA ILE A 84 -27.20 -1.19 -21.13
C ILE A 84 -28.61 -0.58 -21.29
N PRO A 85 -29.13 0.25 -20.35
CA PRO A 85 -30.44 0.87 -20.50
C PRO A 85 -30.47 1.92 -21.63
N LEU A 86 -29.38 2.64 -21.89
CA LEU A 86 -29.31 3.58 -23.02
C LEU A 86 -29.52 2.88 -24.37
N TRP A 87 -29.06 1.65 -24.51
CA TRP A 87 -29.23 0.87 -25.74
C TRP A 87 -30.58 0.15 -25.82
N LEU A 88 -31.07 -0.37 -24.69
CA LEU A 88 -32.26 -1.22 -24.68
C LEU A 88 -33.57 -0.44 -24.47
N LEU A 89 -33.55 0.78 -23.93
CA LEU A 89 -34.74 1.60 -23.80
C LEU A 89 -35.01 2.43 -25.07
N PRO A 90 -36.28 2.66 -25.41
CA PRO A 90 -37.50 2.15 -24.77
C PRO A 90 -37.93 0.75 -25.25
N TYR A 91 -37.24 0.17 -26.24
CA TYR A 91 -37.72 -0.99 -27.01
C TYR A 91 -37.76 -2.32 -26.22
N HIS A 92 -36.89 -2.50 -25.22
CA HIS A 92 -36.72 -3.73 -24.45
C HIS A 92 -36.53 -3.47 -22.95
N PRO A 93 -37.54 -2.88 -22.25
CA PRO A 93 -37.39 -2.38 -20.89
C PRO A 93 -37.11 -3.47 -19.85
N LEU A 94 -37.73 -4.66 -19.99
CA LEU A 94 -37.46 -5.79 -19.08
C LEU A 94 -36.03 -6.32 -19.23
N ARG A 95 -35.48 -6.31 -20.46
CA ARG A 95 -34.08 -6.70 -20.70
C ARG A 95 -33.12 -5.64 -20.17
N ALA A 96 -33.45 -4.36 -20.36
CA ALA A 96 -32.68 -3.25 -19.80
C ALA A 96 -32.54 -3.40 -18.28
N LEU A 97 -33.66 -3.65 -17.60
CA LEU A 97 -33.70 -3.86 -16.17
C LEU A 97 -32.91 -5.11 -15.76
N PHE A 98 -33.20 -6.27 -16.38
CA PHE A 98 -32.55 -7.53 -16.01
C PHE A 98 -31.04 -7.48 -16.26
N TYR A 99 -30.59 -7.14 -17.48
CA TYR A 99 -29.17 -7.12 -17.80
C TYR A 99 -28.43 -6.02 -17.05
N GLY A 100 -29.00 -4.81 -16.94
CA GLY A 100 -28.38 -3.71 -16.21
C GLY A 100 -28.16 -4.06 -14.74
N VAL A 101 -29.19 -4.57 -14.07
CA VAL A 101 -29.12 -4.92 -12.65
C VAL A 101 -28.30 -6.19 -12.43
N ALA A 102 -28.58 -7.28 -13.14
CA ALA A 102 -27.92 -8.57 -12.92
C ALA A 102 -26.44 -8.52 -13.30
N GLN A 103 -26.10 -8.06 -14.52
CA GLN A 103 -24.69 -7.95 -14.92
C GLN A 103 -23.94 -6.92 -14.08
N GLY A 104 -24.60 -5.80 -13.76
CA GLY A 104 -24.07 -4.78 -12.87
C GLY A 104 -23.74 -5.34 -11.49
N ALA A 105 -24.66 -6.07 -10.86
CA ALA A 105 -24.50 -6.65 -9.54
C ALA A 105 -23.37 -7.70 -9.50
N PHE A 106 -23.33 -8.63 -10.46
CA PHE A 106 -22.28 -9.66 -10.51
C PHE A 106 -20.90 -9.07 -10.76
N THR A 107 -20.80 -8.08 -11.66
CA THR A 107 -19.53 -7.38 -11.92
C THR A 107 -19.08 -6.59 -10.69
N LEU A 108 -19.99 -5.89 -10.01
CA LEU A 108 -19.67 -5.15 -8.79
C LEU A 108 -19.23 -6.09 -7.67
N ALA A 109 -19.93 -7.20 -7.47
CA ALA A 109 -19.57 -8.20 -6.48
C ALA A 109 -18.18 -8.79 -6.74
N ALA A 110 -17.82 -9.05 -8.00
CA ALA A 110 -16.46 -9.48 -8.38
C ALA A 110 -15.39 -8.42 -8.03
N ILE A 111 -15.66 -7.15 -8.35
CA ILE A 111 -14.77 -6.02 -8.01
C ILE A 111 -14.54 -5.95 -6.50
N LEU A 112 -15.63 -5.99 -5.72
CA LEU A 112 -15.58 -5.91 -4.25
C LEU A 112 -14.88 -7.12 -3.63
N ALA A 113 -15.12 -8.33 -4.14
CA ALA A 113 -14.43 -9.55 -3.70
C ALA A 113 -12.92 -9.45 -3.93
N CYS A 114 -12.48 -8.97 -5.10
CA CYS A 114 -11.07 -8.73 -5.38
C CYS A 114 -10.46 -7.70 -4.42
N ALA A 115 -11.16 -6.57 -4.20
CA ALA A 115 -10.69 -5.53 -3.28
C ALA A 115 -10.59 -6.04 -1.83
N GLY A 116 -11.55 -6.85 -1.40
CA GLY A 116 -11.58 -7.47 -0.08
C GLY A 116 -10.44 -8.46 0.12
N LEU A 117 -10.17 -9.32 -0.85
CA LEU A 117 -9.04 -10.27 -0.81
C LEU A 117 -7.70 -9.54 -0.72
N ASP A 118 -7.51 -8.52 -1.56
CA ASP A 118 -6.31 -7.67 -1.53
C ASP A 118 -6.11 -7.02 -0.15
N ALA A 119 -7.18 -6.47 0.44
CA ALA A 119 -7.14 -5.87 1.77
C ALA A 119 -6.86 -6.89 2.88
N TRP A 120 -7.44 -8.10 2.78
CA TRP A 120 -7.18 -9.18 3.72
C TRP A 120 -5.74 -9.68 3.68
N CYS A 121 -5.19 -9.92 2.48
CA CYS A 121 -3.79 -10.31 2.31
C CYS A 121 -2.84 -9.26 2.89
N ARG A 122 -3.09 -7.96 2.64
CA ARG A 122 -2.31 -6.87 3.24
C ARG A 122 -2.37 -6.89 4.76
N ARG A 123 -3.56 -7.04 5.35
CA ARG A 123 -3.74 -7.12 6.80
C ARG A 123 -3.00 -8.31 7.41
N LYS A 124 -3.06 -9.50 6.79
CA LYS A 124 -2.33 -10.68 7.27
C LYS A 124 -0.82 -10.50 7.24
N VAL A 125 -0.28 -9.89 6.18
CA VAL A 125 1.16 -9.59 6.11
C VAL A 125 1.55 -8.57 7.18
N ALA A 126 0.75 -7.50 7.35
CA ALA A 126 0.99 -6.49 8.38
C ALA A 126 0.92 -7.08 9.80
N SER A 127 -0.09 -7.92 10.08
CA SER A 127 -0.22 -8.58 11.38
C SER A 127 0.95 -9.54 11.65
N GLY A 128 1.40 -10.28 10.63
CA GLY A 128 2.57 -11.16 10.75
C GLY A 128 3.87 -10.39 11.02
N LYS A 129 4.09 -9.26 10.33
CA LYS A 129 5.22 -8.36 10.62
C LYS A 129 5.13 -7.79 12.04
N ALA A 130 3.95 -7.37 12.48
CA ALA A 130 3.75 -6.81 13.82
C ALA A 130 3.98 -7.86 14.92
N SER A 131 3.50 -9.09 14.75
CA SER A 131 3.76 -10.19 15.69
C SER A 131 5.24 -10.58 15.73
N GLY A 132 5.91 -10.60 14.58
CA GLY A 132 7.36 -10.86 14.52
C GLY A 132 8.15 -9.78 15.26
N LEU A 133 7.85 -8.51 15.03
CA LEU A 133 8.47 -7.40 15.77
C LEU A 133 8.19 -7.50 17.27
N ALA A 134 6.95 -7.76 17.69
CA ALA A 134 6.62 -7.89 19.10
C ALA A 134 7.40 -9.02 19.80
N GLN A 135 7.60 -10.15 19.10
CA GLN A 135 8.42 -11.26 19.59
C GLN A 135 9.89 -10.86 19.72
N GLU A 136 10.47 -10.22 18.71
CA GLU A 136 11.86 -9.72 18.77
C GLU A 136 12.05 -8.69 19.89
N LEU A 137 11.09 -7.78 20.08
CA LEU A 137 11.12 -6.80 21.18
C LEU A 137 11.13 -7.50 22.55
N LYS A 138 10.37 -8.57 22.71
CA LYS A 138 10.36 -9.38 23.94
C LYS A 138 11.71 -10.05 24.20
N GLU A 139 12.41 -10.48 23.17
CA GLU A 139 13.73 -11.11 23.27
C GLU A 139 14.80 -10.12 23.75
N ILE A 140 14.74 -8.86 23.30
CA ILE A 140 15.70 -7.82 23.72
C ILE A 140 15.30 -7.10 25.00
N ALA A 141 14.04 -7.18 25.44
CA ALA A 141 13.49 -6.41 26.56
C ALA A 141 14.31 -6.51 27.86
N GLY A 142 14.91 -7.68 28.13
CA GLY A 142 15.73 -7.90 29.33
C GLY A 142 17.00 -7.03 29.42
N HIS A 143 17.42 -6.40 28.32
CA HIS A 143 18.61 -5.52 28.28
C HIS A 143 18.29 -4.05 28.56
N PHE A 144 17.00 -3.70 28.70
CA PHE A 144 16.56 -2.31 28.88
C PHE A 144 15.91 -2.12 30.26
N PRO A 145 16.01 -0.92 30.85
CA PRO A 145 15.29 -0.61 32.08
C PRO A 145 13.77 -0.65 31.83
N PRO A 146 12.92 -0.72 32.86
CA PRO A 146 11.46 -0.86 32.69
C PRO A 146 10.76 0.41 32.23
N ARG A 147 11.29 1.61 32.54
CA ARG A 147 10.71 2.91 32.17
C ARG A 147 11.79 3.95 31.95
N LEU A 148 11.48 4.93 31.10
CA LEU A 148 12.30 6.11 30.86
C LEU A 148 11.41 7.37 30.77
N PRO A 149 11.97 8.57 30.98
CA PRO A 149 11.29 9.83 30.71
C PRO A 149 10.87 9.97 29.24
N ALA A 150 9.85 10.78 28.96
CA ALA A 150 9.54 11.15 27.58
C ALA A 150 10.64 12.08 27.01
N LEU A 151 11.01 11.87 25.74
CA LEU A 151 11.88 12.78 25.01
C LEU A 151 11.04 13.77 24.20
N ARG A 152 11.58 14.97 23.97
CA ARG A 152 10.95 15.96 23.07
C ARG A 152 10.82 15.41 21.66
N GLU A 153 9.76 15.79 20.97
CA GLU A 153 9.57 15.49 19.55
C GLU A 153 10.65 16.19 18.70
N GLY A 154 11.02 15.56 17.59
CA GLY A 154 12.08 16.01 16.68
C GLY A 154 12.48 14.88 15.73
N TYR A 155 13.06 15.23 14.58
CA TYR A 155 13.54 14.28 13.58
C TYR A 155 14.97 13.77 13.91
N PRO A 156 15.30 12.47 13.73
CA PRO A 156 14.37 11.40 13.35
C PRO A 156 13.35 11.13 14.44
N TRP A 157 12.15 10.73 14.04
CA TRP A 157 11.04 10.51 14.98
C TRP A 157 11.41 9.44 16.00
N VAL A 158 11.22 9.78 17.28
CA VAL A 158 11.52 8.93 18.42
C VAL A 158 10.21 8.48 19.05
N ARG A 159 10.03 7.17 19.21
CA ARG A 159 8.89 6.57 19.88
C ARG A 159 9.33 5.96 21.21
N SER A 160 8.62 6.27 22.30
CA SER A 160 8.80 5.54 23.56
C SER A 160 8.22 4.12 23.47
N LEU A 161 8.96 3.15 23.98
CA LEU A 161 8.52 1.75 24.12
C LEU A 161 7.92 1.45 25.50
N ALA A 162 7.61 2.47 26.31
CA ALA A 162 7.03 2.29 27.65
C ALA A 162 5.69 1.53 27.61
N SER A 163 4.91 1.67 26.54
CA SER A 163 3.62 0.96 26.37
C SER A 163 3.78 -0.56 26.25
N VAL A 164 4.98 -1.04 25.89
CA VAL A 164 5.31 -2.48 25.84
C VAL A 164 6.19 -2.91 27.02
N GLY A 165 6.27 -2.09 28.08
CA GLY A 165 7.00 -2.38 29.30
C GLY A 165 8.52 -2.20 29.20
N MET A 166 9.01 -1.52 28.16
CA MET A 166 10.43 -1.23 27.97
C MET A 166 10.71 0.26 28.11
N GLY A 167 11.61 0.61 29.02
CA GLY A 167 12.27 1.89 29.13
C GLY A 167 13.32 2.03 28.03
N ALA A 168 12.87 2.19 26.80
CA ALA A 168 13.72 2.43 25.65
C ALA A 168 13.02 3.34 24.63
N TYR A 169 13.83 3.96 23.80
CA TYR A 169 13.43 4.79 22.67
C TYR A 169 13.68 4.04 21.37
N GLN A 170 12.67 3.98 20.52
CA GLN A 170 12.76 3.46 19.17
C GLN A 170 12.91 4.61 18.18
N MET A 171 13.91 4.52 17.30
CA MET A 171 14.05 5.36 16.11
C MET A 171 13.95 4.48 14.88
N ALA A 172 13.20 4.93 13.89
CA ALA A 172 13.09 4.26 12.59
C ALA A 172 13.32 5.27 11.48
N PHE A 173 14.25 4.95 10.59
CA PHE A 173 14.57 5.79 9.44
C PHE A 173 15.20 4.92 8.35
N MET A 174 15.23 5.43 7.12
CA MET A 174 15.83 4.75 5.99
C MET A 174 16.97 5.61 5.46
N PRO A 175 18.21 5.48 5.97
CA PRO A 175 19.27 6.41 5.60
C PRO A 175 19.77 6.15 4.18
N CYS A 176 20.08 7.21 3.43
CA CYS A 176 20.86 7.08 2.20
C CYS A 176 22.28 6.57 2.50
N ALA A 177 23.03 6.15 1.48
CA ALA A 177 24.37 5.55 1.66
C ALA A 177 25.32 6.41 2.51
N ALA A 178 25.36 7.73 2.26
CA ALA A 178 26.20 8.65 3.02
C ALA A 178 25.74 8.80 4.48
N SER A 179 24.44 8.98 4.72
CA SER A 179 23.88 9.06 6.09
C SER A 179 24.08 7.76 6.86
N ARG A 180 24.00 6.61 6.17
CA ARG A 180 24.27 5.29 6.77
C ARG A 180 25.71 5.22 7.26
N GLN A 181 26.69 5.59 6.44
CA GLN A 181 28.10 5.58 6.85
C GLN A 181 28.33 6.46 8.09
N ARG A 182 27.73 7.65 8.15
CA ARG A 182 27.84 8.54 9.33
C ARG A 182 27.26 7.91 10.60
N LEU A 183 26.15 7.19 10.49
CA LEU A 183 25.53 6.47 11.61
C LEU A 183 26.43 5.35 12.14
N HIS A 184 27.00 4.53 11.26
CA HIS A 184 27.96 3.51 11.66
C HIS A 184 29.17 4.14 12.38
N SER A 185 29.76 5.20 11.83
CA SER A 185 30.87 5.92 12.47
C SER A 185 30.47 6.60 13.79
N LEU A 186 29.21 6.99 14.00
CA LEU A 186 28.74 7.48 15.29
C LEU A 186 28.70 6.34 16.32
N ILE A 187 28.14 5.20 15.96
CA ILE A 187 27.99 4.04 16.84
C ILE A 187 29.36 3.49 17.27
N GLU A 188 30.30 3.37 16.33
CA GLU A 188 31.68 2.95 16.61
C GLU A 188 32.39 3.90 17.57
N ARG A 189 32.20 5.22 17.41
CA ARG A 189 32.77 6.24 18.32
C ARG A 189 32.21 6.17 19.74
N GLN A 190 31.00 5.63 19.93
CA GLN A 190 30.38 5.41 21.23
C GLN A 190 30.80 4.09 21.89
N GLY A 191 31.75 3.36 21.29
CA GLY A 191 32.23 2.08 21.82
C GLY A 191 31.23 0.92 21.67
N LEU A 192 30.13 1.13 20.93
CA LEU A 192 29.13 0.12 20.63
C LEU A 192 29.60 -0.72 19.44
N THR A 193 30.64 -1.52 19.65
CA THR A 193 31.30 -2.27 18.57
C THR A 193 31.17 -3.77 18.79
N THR A 194 30.20 -4.38 18.11
CA THR A 194 30.39 -5.72 17.55
C THR A 194 29.94 -5.64 16.10
N GLU A 195 30.41 -6.56 15.25
CA GLU A 195 30.04 -6.62 13.83
C GLU A 195 28.54 -6.33 13.72
N ILE A 196 28.19 -5.15 13.18
CA ILE A 196 26.82 -4.83 12.82
C ILE A 196 26.50 -5.75 11.64
N ALA A 197 26.25 -7.01 11.99
CA ALA A 197 25.99 -8.07 11.06
C ALA A 197 24.68 -7.68 10.38
N ARG A 198 24.68 -7.73 9.05
CA ARG A 198 23.49 -7.50 8.23
C ARG A 198 22.50 -8.64 8.50
N THR A 199 21.79 -8.55 9.61
CA THR A 199 20.85 -9.57 10.05
C THR A 199 19.46 -8.99 10.06
N ALA A 200 18.49 -9.81 9.68
CA ALA A 200 17.08 -9.45 9.69
C ALA A 200 16.49 -9.37 11.12
N ARG A 201 17.32 -9.47 12.16
CA ARG A 201 16.96 -9.50 13.58
C ARG A 201 17.72 -8.41 14.34
N PHE A 202 17.26 -8.08 15.54
CA PHE A 202 18.01 -7.17 16.40
C PHE A 202 19.34 -7.79 16.85
N VAL A 203 20.40 -7.01 16.73
CA VAL A 203 21.69 -7.23 17.37
C VAL A 203 21.79 -6.25 18.53
N THR A 204 22.01 -6.75 19.74
CA THR A 204 22.17 -5.91 20.93
C THR A 204 23.64 -5.67 21.21
N LEU A 205 24.01 -4.39 21.22
CA LEU A 205 25.35 -3.87 21.46
C LEU A 205 25.36 -3.23 22.85
N GLY A 206 26.45 -3.41 23.58
CA GLY A 206 26.72 -2.72 24.84
C GLY A 206 28.08 -2.04 24.79
N ASN A 207 28.23 -0.91 25.48
CA ASN A 207 29.53 -0.27 25.68
C ASN A 207 30.01 -0.43 27.13
N ALA A 208 31.23 0.04 27.42
CA ALA A 208 31.83 -0.06 28.75
C ALA A 208 31.08 0.76 29.82
N GLU A 209 30.28 1.74 29.40
CA GLU A 209 29.48 2.62 30.26
C GLU A 209 28.12 2.01 30.63
N GLY A 210 27.82 0.81 30.11
CA GLY A 210 26.56 0.11 30.34
C GLY A 210 25.42 0.59 29.44
N GLU A 211 25.69 1.46 28.47
CA GLU A 211 24.71 1.83 27.46
C GLU A 211 24.42 0.66 26.54
N VAL A 212 23.14 0.52 26.15
CA VAL A 212 22.67 -0.56 25.30
C VAL A 212 21.99 0.01 24.06
N LEU A 213 22.37 -0.54 22.91
CA LEU A 213 21.75 -0.29 21.61
C LEU A 213 21.36 -1.62 20.97
N SER A 214 20.07 -1.85 20.78
CA SER A 214 19.60 -2.89 19.87
C SER A 214 19.40 -2.29 18.47
N TRP A 215 20.09 -2.85 17.49
CA TRP A 215 20.12 -2.39 16.10
C TRP A 215 19.57 -3.47 15.17
N ARG A 216 18.69 -3.08 14.24
CA ARG A 216 18.22 -3.95 13.16
C ARG A 216 18.28 -3.20 11.84
N GLU A 217 18.79 -3.86 10.81
CA GLU A 217 18.86 -3.30 9.46
C GLU A 217 18.32 -4.29 8.44
N ASN A 218 17.24 -3.90 7.76
CA ASN A 218 16.57 -4.73 6.77
C ASN A 218 16.67 -4.10 5.38
N ALA A 219 16.92 -4.92 4.36
CA ALA A 219 16.73 -4.49 2.98
C ALA A 219 15.23 -4.36 2.70
N GLU A 220 14.73 -3.13 2.60
CA GLU A 220 13.35 -2.81 2.22
C GLU A 220 13.37 -1.66 1.20
N PHE A 221 12.42 -1.65 0.26
CA PHE A 221 12.27 -0.56 -0.74
C PHE A 221 13.56 -0.25 -1.52
N ASP A 222 14.32 -1.27 -1.94
CA ASP A 222 15.63 -1.11 -2.62
C ASP A 222 16.65 -0.23 -1.87
N GLY A 223 16.50 -0.12 -0.55
CA GLY A 223 17.53 0.41 0.34
C GLY A 223 17.48 -0.26 1.70
N HIS A 224 17.90 0.46 2.73
CA HIS A 224 18.12 -0.11 4.07
C HIS A 224 17.25 0.60 5.10
N ALA A 225 16.23 -0.08 5.60
CA ALA A 225 15.45 0.38 6.75
C ALA A 225 16.20 0.04 8.04
N VAL A 226 16.50 1.07 8.83
CA VAL A 226 17.19 0.95 10.12
C VAL A 226 16.17 1.14 11.24
N ILE A 227 16.23 0.25 12.23
CA ILE A 227 15.54 0.42 13.51
C ILE A 227 16.58 0.39 14.62
N MET A 228 16.63 1.45 15.40
CA MET A 228 17.46 1.58 16.58
C MET A 228 16.58 1.58 17.82
N ILE A 229 16.99 0.84 18.85
CA ILE A 229 16.37 0.85 20.17
C ILE A 229 17.45 1.08 21.21
N THR A 230 17.34 2.16 21.97
CA THR A 230 18.32 2.50 23.00
C THR A 230 17.66 3.13 24.21
N HIS A 231 18.26 3.00 25.38
CA HIS A 231 17.87 3.78 26.55
C HIS A 231 18.68 5.09 26.71
N SER A 232 19.73 5.28 25.91
CA SER A 232 20.60 6.45 26.00
C SER A 232 19.96 7.67 25.33
N ALA A 233 19.56 8.66 26.14
CA ALA A 233 19.11 9.95 25.63
C ALA A 233 20.24 10.71 24.90
N ALA A 234 21.50 10.50 25.33
CA ALA A 234 22.67 11.10 24.69
C ALA A 234 22.86 10.55 23.26
N LEU A 235 22.72 9.23 23.08
CA LEU A 235 22.78 8.62 21.75
C LEU A 235 21.65 9.10 20.86
N VAL A 236 20.42 9.22 21.38
CA VAL A 236 19.29 9.78 20.61
C VAL A 236 19.59 11.20 20.16
N GLN A 237 20.13 12.04 21.04
CA GLN A 237 20.49 13.43 20.70
C GLN A 237 21.61 13.48 19.66
N ALA A 238 22.65 12.66 19.80
CA ALA A 238 23.74 12.57 18.82
C ALA A 238 23.25 12.11 17.43
N VAL A 239 22.26 11.21 17.39
CA VAL A 239 21.62 10.79 16.13
C VAL A 239 20.80 11.92 15.50
N ARG A 240 20.12 12.75 16.30
CA ARG A 240 19.37 13.93 15.81
C ARG A 240 20.26 15.02 15.22
N GLU A 241 21.47 15.16 15.76
CA GLU A 241 22.46 16.12 15.26
C GLU A 241 23.13 15.66 13.97
N LEU A 242 22.97 14.38 13.60
CA LEU A 242 23.43 13.90 12.29
C LEU A 242 22.43 14.30 11.19
N PRO A 243 22.92 14.79 10.03
CA PRO A 243 22.08 15.01 8.85
C PRO A 243 21.69 13.66 8.21
N ILE A 244 20.71 12.99 8.82
CA ILE A 244 20.12 11.75 8.34
C ILE A 244 19.12 12.12 7.26
N THR A 245 19.35 11.62 6.05
CA THR A 245 18.49 11.90 4.90
C THR A 245 18.04 10.59 4.29
N PRO A 246 16.74 10.43 4.00
CA PRO A 246 16.27 9.29 3.23
C PRO A 246 16.73 9.38 1.77
N PRO A 247 16.79 8.24 1.05
CA PRO A 247 16.85 8.25 -0.40
C PRO A 247 15.71 9.10 -0.98
N ALA A 248 15.97 9.76 -2.11
CA ALA A 248 14.95 10.56 -2.77
C ALA A 248 13.84 9.66 -3.34
N PRO A 249 12.57 10.12 -3.40
CA PRO A 249 11.45 9.33 -3.90
C PRO A 249 11.66 8.80 -5.32
N TRP A 250 12.23 9.62 -6.22
CA TRP A 250 12.56 9.23 -7.59
C TRP A 250 13.74 8.25 -7.72
N VAL A 251 14.51 8.07 -6.66
CA VAL A 251 15.57 7.04 -6.60
C VAL A 251 14.97 5.70 -6.16
N VAL A 252 14.06 5.73 -5.18
CA VAL A 252 13.40 4.52 -4.65
C VAL A 252 12.33 4.00 -5.61
N PHE A 253 11.64 4.90 -6.29
CA PHE A 253 10.54 4.59 -7.22
C PHE A 253 10.76 5.27 -8.57
N PRO A 254 11.76 4.83 -9.37
CA PRO A 254 12.12 5.49 -10.63
C PRO A 254 10.99 5.43 -11.68
N ASP A 255 10.18 4.38 -11.65
CA ASP A 255 9.08 4.18 -12.60
C ASP A 255 7.78 4.92 -12.19
N PHE A 256 7.76 5.57 -11.03
CA PHE A 256 6.58 6.29 -10.56
C PHE A 256 6.47 7.66 -11.21
N ASN A 257 5.33 7.93 -11.85
CA ASN A 257 4.99 9.24 -12.38
C ASN A 257 4.12 10.02 -11.36
N PRO A 258 4.67 11.03 -10.68
CA PRO A 258 3.94 11.82 -9.69
C PRO A 258 2.87 12.75 -10.30
N GLN A 259 2.97 13.11 -11.58
CA GLN A 259 1.98 13.94 -12.28
C GLN A 259 0.82 13.12 -12.88
N GLY A 260 0.89 11.78 -12.87
CA GLY A 260 -0.16 10.92 -13.43
C GLY A 260 -1.39 10.78 -12.52
N LEU A 261 -2.40 10.03 -12.98
CA LEU A 261 -3.59 9.61 -12.21
C LEU A 261 -3.29 8.68 -11.00
N GLY A 262 -2.00 8.52 -10.64
CA GLY A 262 -1.53 7.61 -9.61
C GLY A 262 -1.41 8.29 -8.25
N ASN A 263 -2.42 8.14 -7.39
CA ASN A 263 -2.25 8.49 -5.97
C ASN A 263 -1.18 7.59 -5.32
N MET A 264 -0.48 8.10 -4.30
CA MET A 264 0.35 7.28 -3.42
C MET A 264 -0.44 6.08 -2.89
N GLN A 265 -0.07 4.88 -3.31
CA GLN A 265 -0.73 3.65 -2.88
C GLN A 265 0.29 2.52 -2.68
N GLY A 266 -0.08 1.57 -1.82
CA GLY A 266 0.71 0.37 -1.58
C GLY A 266 2.08 0.69 -0.96
N THR A 267 3.12 0.10 -1.54
CA THR A 267 4.50 0.20 -1.06
C THR A 267 5.01 1.64 -0.99
N LEU A 268 4.67 2.48 -1.98
CA LEU A 268 5.05 3.90 -2.00
C LEU A 268 4.45 4.67 -0.82
N LEU A 269 3.15 4.52 -0.56
CA LEU A 269 2.49 5.21 0.55
C LEU A 269 3.10 4.80 1.90
N GLY A 270 3.41 3.52 2.07
CA GLY A 270 4.05 3.01 3.28
C GLY A 270 5.45 3.59 3.49
N TRP A 271 6.28 3.58 2.45
CA TRP A 271 7.61 4.19 2.49
C TRP A 271 7.54 5.70 2.77
N TRP A 272 6.62 6.39 2.08
CA TRP A 272 6.42 7.82 2.20
C TRP A 272 6.08 8.22 3.63
N ALA A 273 5.01 7.64 4.19
CA ALA A 273 4.53 7.99 5.52
C ALA A 273 5.51 7.62 6.64
N LEU A 274 6.30 6.55 6.46
CA LEU A 274 7.22 6.06 7.50
C LEU A 274 8.59 6.74 7.47
N TYR A 275 9.09 7.11 6.29
CA TYR A 275 10.50 7.51 6.14
C TYR A 275 10.69 8.88 5.50
N PHE A 276 9.95 9.19 4.43
CA PHE A 276 10.19 10.39 3.66
C PHE A 276 9.44 11.60 4.21
N GLN A 277 8.15 11.48 4.49
CA GLN A 277 7.33 12.58 4.98
C GLN A 277 7.84 13.14 6.32
N PRO A 278 8.15 12.34 7.35
CA PRO A 278 8.67 12.90 8.61
C PRO A 278 10.00 13.64 8.44
N PHE A 279 10.81 13.25 7.46
CA PHE A 279 12.03 13.97 7.09
C PHE A 279 11.68 15.28 6.39
N TRP A 280 10.84 15.23 5.37
CA TRP A 280 10.45 16.41 4.59
C TRP A 280 9.80 17.49 5.46
N ASP A 281 8.90 17.09 6.36
CA ASP A 281 8.21 17.98 7.29
C ASP A 281 9.17 18.61 8.33
N SER A 282 10.34 18.01 8.55
CA SER A 282 11.35 18.53 9.46
C SER A 282 12.26 19.61 8.85
N LEU A 283 12.21 19.78 7.53
CA LEU A 283 13.06 20.74 6.81
C LEU A 283 12.40 22.10 6.70
N ASP A 284 13.20 23.15 6.82
CA ASP A 284 12.80 24.50 6.43
C ASP A 284 12.79 24.68 4.89
N VAL A 285 12.28 25.83 4.43
CA VAL A 285 12.14 26.13 2.99
C VAL A 285 13.48 26.09 2.24
N LEU A 286 14.56 26.60 2.85
CA LEU A 286 15.89 26.62 2.23
C LEU A 286 16.49 25.21 2.16
N GLN A 287 16.30 24.41 3.21
CA GLN A 287 16.73 23.02 3.27
C GLN A 287 15.96 22.15 2.27
N LYS A 288 14.66 22.39 2.09
CA LYS A 288 13.84 21.73 1.07
C LYS A 288 14.36 22.04 -0.34
N GLN A 289 14.65 23.32 -0.64
CA GLN A 289 15.23 23.73 -1.92
C GLN A 289 16.61 23.10 -2.15
N ALA A 290 17.50 23.16 -1.16
CA ALA A 290 18.82 22.54 -1.23
C ALA A 290 18.72 21.03 -1.50
N PHE A 291 17.80 20.33 -0.83
CA PHE A 291 17.57 18.90 -1.08
C PHE A 291 17.16 18.60 -2.53
N LEU A 292 16.28 19.41 -3.11
CA LEU A 292 15.82 19.25 -4.50
C LEU A 292 16.92 19.53 -5.52
N ASP A 293 17.76 20.53 -5.26
CA ASP A 293 18.81 20.94 -6.18
C ASP A 293 20.03 20.02 -6.13
N GLU A 294 20.53 19.69 -4.94
CA GLU A 294 21.67 18.78 -4.76
C GLU A 294 21.40 17.40 -5.35
N ARG A 295 20.15 16.93 -5.27
CA ARG A 295 19.73 15.61 -5.76
C ARG A 295 19.15 15.63 -7.17
N LYS A 296 19.21 16.77 -7.85
CA LYS A 296 18.72 16.95 -9.23
C LYS A 296 17.30 16.41 -9.40
N ALA A 297 16.38 16.85 -8.55
CA ALA A 297 14.99 16.43 -8.56
C ALA A 297 14.36 16.63 -9.95
N PRO A 298 13.75 15.59 -10.56
CA PRO A 298 12.99 15.75 -11.79
C PRO A 298 11.86 16.78 -11.61
N LEU A 299 11.55 17.55 -12.67
CA LEU A 299 10.52 18.60 -12.62
C LEU A 299 9.19 18.09 -12.04
N ALA A 300 8.74 16.91 -12.49
CA ALA A 300 7.51 16.29 -12.01
C ALA A 300 7.48 16.03 -10.49
N TRP A 301 8.63 15.72 -9.89
CA TRP A 301 8.75 15.53 -8.44
C TRP A 301 8.86 16.84 -7.69
N ARG A 302 9.49 17.87 -8.28
CA ARG A 302 9.54 19.22 -7.70
C ARG A 302 8.13 19.79 -7.54
N GLU A 303 7.38 19.83 -8.63
CA GLU A 303 6.01 20.34 -8.63
C GLU A 303 5.09 19.56 -7.68
N TYR A 304 5.24 18.23 -7.64
CA TYR A 304 4.45 17.38 -6.74
C TYR A 304 4.69 17.72 -5.26
N LEU A 305 5.96 17.92 -4.87
CA LEU A 305 6.36 18.24 -3.50
C LEU A 305 5.93 19.65 -3.11
N GLU A 306 6.12 20.63 -3.99
CA GLU A 306 5.66 22.01 -3.80
C GLU A 306 4.14 22.06 -3.58
N PHE A 307 3.36 21.37 -4.44
CA PHE A 307 1.91 21.30 -4.30
C PHE A 307 1.44 20.61 -3.00
N HIS A 308 2.18 19.58 -2.54
CA HIS A 308 1.83 18.88 -1.30
C HIS A 308 2.16 19.67 -0.03
N ASP A 309 3.15 20.55 -0.08
CA ASP A 309 3.47 21.46 1.03
C ASP A 309 2.42 22.57 1.16
N ASP A 310 1.92 23.12 0.04
CA ASP A 310 0.94 24.21 0.03
C ASP A 310 -0.46 23.79 0.52
N GLY A 311 -0.76 22.48 0.51
CA GLY A 311 -2.03 21.91 0.97
C GLY A 311 -2.17 21.74 2.50
N ILE A 312 -1.15 22.13 3.28
CA ILE A 312 -1.09 21.97 4.75
C ILE A 312 -1.03 23.33 5.49
N GLN A 313 -1.24 24.46 4.79
CA GLN A 313 -1.56 25.75 5.44
C GLN A 313 -3.05 25.89 5.74
#